data_AF-X0WPH3-F1
#
_entry.id   AF-X0WPH3-F1
#
_cell.length_a   1.000
_cell.length_b   1.000
_cell.length_c   1.000
_cell.angle_alpha   90.00
_cell.angle_beta   90.00
_cell.angle_gamma   90.00
#
_symmetry.space_group_name_H-M   'P 1'
#
loop_
_entity.id
_entity.type
_entity.pdbx_description
1 polymer ?
#
loop_
_entity_poly.entity_id
_entity_poly.type
_entity_poly.pdbx_seq_one_letter_code
_entity_poly.pdbx_strand_id
1 'polypeptide(L)' 'MSKLTQTPANRRKIAQAKRALDALFDLALTRGFYGTVAIEMVLHDGTIQKIRSRVEWDEK' A
#
# COMPACT_ATOMS: atom_id res chain seq x y z
N MET A 1 -3.96 -14.40 -20.68
CA MET A 1 -3.37 -14.32 -19.32
C MET A 1 -4.45 -14.56 -18.27
N SER A 2 -4.23 -15.46 -17.31
CA SER A 2 -5.18 -15.70 -16.20
C SER A 2 -4.99 -14.65 -15.10
N LYS A 3 -6.08 -14.13 -14.53
CA LYS A 3 -6.03 -13.18 -13.40
C LYS A 3 -5.88 -13.95 -12.09
N LEU A 4 -4.76 -13.78 -11.39
CA LEU A 4 -4.49 -14.41 -10.08
C LEU A 4 -5.00 -13.60 -8.89
N THR A 5 -5.88 -12.60 -9.10
CA THR A 5 -6.42 -11.76 -8.02
C THR A 5 -7.23 -12.54 -6.98
N GLN A 6 -7.76 -13.71 -7.37
CA GLN A 6 -8.63 -14.53 -6.53
C GLN A 6 -7.89 -15.57 -5.69
N THR A 7 -6.56 -15.70 -5.83
CA THR A 7 -5.81 -16.65 -4.99
C THR A 7 -5.86 -16.23 -3.53
N PRO A 8 -5.93 -17.17 -2.56
CA PRO A 8 -5.98 -16.82 -1.14
C PRO A 8 -4.81 -15.92 -0.69
N ALA A 9 -3.61 -16.15 -1.22
CA ALA A 9 -2.43 -15.34 -0.94
C ALA A 9 -2.61 -13.89 -1.41
N ASN A 10 -3.02 -13.70 -2.68
CA ASN A 10 -3.24 -12.36 -3.21
C ASN A 10 -4.41 -11.66 -2.54
N ARG A 11 -5.52 -12.35 -2.23
CA ARG A 11 -6.63 -11.73 -1.48
C ARG A 11 -6.18 -11.20 -0.13
N ARG A 12 -5.39 -11.98 0.63
CA ARG A 12 -4.84 -11.56 1.93
C ARG A 12 -3.93 -10.33 1.77
N LYS A 13 -3.04 -10.33 0.79
CA LYS A 13 -2.13 -9.21 0.50
C LYS A 13 -2.88 -7.97 0.01
N ILE A 14 -3.89 -8.11 -0.83
CA ILE A 14 -4.76 -7.00 -1.24
C ILE A 14 -5.46 -6.39 -0.03
N ALA A 15 -6.01 -7.22 0.87
CA ALA A 15 -6.63 -6.71 2.10
C ALA A 15 -5.60 -6.01 3.00
N GLN A 16 -4.36 -6.51 3.07
CA GLN A 16 -3.26 -5.85 3.78
C GLN A 16 -2.91 -4.50 3.15
N ALA A 17 -2.83 -4.40 1.82
CA ALA A 17 -2.53 -3.17 1.10
C ALA A 17 -3.62 -2.11 1.33
N LYS A 18 -4.89 -2.51 1.29
CA LYS A 18 -6.03 -1.61 1.58
C LYS A 18 -5.96 -1.03 2.99
N ARG A 19 -5.76 -1.88 4.01
CA ARG A 19 -5.61 -1.40 5.39
C ARG A 19 -4.40 -0.47 5.57
N ALA A 20 -3.29 -0.76 4.90
CA ALA A 20 -2.13 0.13 4.91
C ALA A 20 -2.45 1.47 4.24
N LEU A 21 -3.28 1.47 3.18
CA LEU A 21 -3.70 2.69 2.49
C LEU A 21 -4.61 3.53 3.38
N ASP A 22 -5.59 2.90 4.02
CA ASP A 22 -6.49 3.55 4.97
C ASP A 22 -5.68 4.25 6.08
N ALA A 23 -4.69 3.56 6.65
CA ALA A 23 -3.80 4.14 7.67
C ALA A 23 -2.95 5.31 7.15
N LEU A 24 -2.51 5.27 5.88
CA LEU A 24 -1.80 6.39 5.27
C LEU A 24 -2.73 7.57 5.00
N PHE A 25 -4.01 7.33 4.66
CA PHE A 25 -5.00 8.41 4.56
C PHE A 25 -5.26 9.04 5.92
N ASP A 26 -5.44 8.23 6.97
CA ASP A 26 -5.63 8.73 8.33
C ASP A 26 -4.48 9.64 8.76
N LEU A 27 -3.24 9.35 8.35
CA LEU A 27 -2.07 10.18 8.60
C LEU A 27 -2.02 11.43 7.69
N ALA A 28 -2.07 11.22 6.37
CA ALA A 28 -1.80 12.26 5.37
C ALA A 28 -2.92 13.30 5.28
N LEU A 29 -4.16 12.91 5.61
CA LEU A 29 -5.31 13.79 5.64
C LEU A 29 -5.52 14.45 7.02
N THR A 30 -4.49 14.46 7.86
CA THR A 30 -4.47 15.30 9.07
C THR A 30 -4.04 16.72 8.76
N ARG A 31 -4.63 17.69 9.47
CA ARG A 31 -4.23 19.09 9.36
C ARG A 31 -2.77 19.24 9.80
N GLY A 32 -1.94 19.83 8.93
CA GLY A 32 -0.52 20.07 9.21
C GLY A 32 0.42 19.00 8.65
N PHE A 33 -0.11 17.95 8.02
CA PHE A 33 0.71 17.06 7.21
C PHE A 33 1.19 17.78 5.94
N TYR A 34 2.50 17.74 5.68
CA TYR A 34 3.14 18.24 4.45
C TYR A 34 4.16 17.20 4.02
N GLY A 35 3.92 16.56 2.89
CA GLY A 35 4.75 15.45 2.47
C GLY A 35 4.06 14.51 1.51
N THR A 36 4.71 13.38 1.27
CA THR A 36 4.26 12.32 0.39
C THR A 36 4.08 11.01 1.15
N VAL A 37 2.98 10.32 0.89
CA VAL A 37 2.77 8.93 1.34
C VAL A 37 2.68 8.01 0.13
N ALA A 38 3.24 6.80 0.24
CA ALA A 38 3.25 5.83 -0.85
C ALA A 38 3.04 4.41 -0.34
N ILE A 39 2.40 3.58 -1.18
CA ILE A 39 2.41 2.12 -1.04
C ILE A 39 3.15 1.52 -2.22
N GLU A 40 4.12 0.68 -1.92
CA GLU A 40 4.89 -0.08 -2.88
C GLU A 40 4.56 -1.56 -2.74
N MET A 41 4.41 -2.24 -3.86
CA MET A 41 4.19 -3.68 -3.91
C MET A 41 5.24 -4.35 -4.78
N VAL A 42 5.85 -5.41 -4.27
CA VAL A 42 6.74 -6.27 -5.05
C VAL A 42 5.94 -7.47 -5.53
N LEU A 43 5.86 -7.64 -6.85
CA LEU A 43 5.17 -8.75 -7.48
C LEU A 43 6.17 -9.73 -8.08
N HIS A 44 5.86 -11.01 -8.00
CA HIS A 44 6.57 -12.06 -8.72
C HIS A 44 5.53 -13.03 -9.29
N ASP A 45 5.54 -13.21 -10.60
CA ASP A 45 4.61 -14.07 -11.34
C ASP A 45 3.13 -13.89 -10.93
N GLY A 46 2.67 -12.64 -10.95
CA GLY A 46 1.29 -12.28 -10.58
C GLY A 46 0.93 -12.47 -9.10
N THR A 47 1.90 -12.78 -8.23
CA THR A 47 1.72 -12.93 -6.78
C THR A 47 2.38 -11.79 -6.02
N ILE A 48 1.65 -11.19 -5.07
CA ILE A 48 2.17 -10.12 -4.21
C ILE A 48 3.09 -10.73 -3.16
N GLN A 49 4.38 -10.43 -3.26
CA GLN A 49 5.41 -10.92 -2.35
C GLN A 49 5.53 -10.02 -1.12
N LYS A 50 5.65 -8.71 -1.36
CA LYS A 50 5.89 -7.71 -0.31
C LYS A 50 5.03 -6.47 -0.55
N ILE A 51 4.64 -5.85 0.56
CA ILE A 51 3.95 -4.56 0.60
C ILE A 51 4.77 -3.70 1.55
N ARG A 52 5.11 -2.48 1.13
CA ARG A 52 5.80 -1.48 1.94
C ARG A 52 5.01 -0.19 1.86
N SER A 53 4.96 0.53 2.97
CA SER A 53 4.46 1.90 3.03
C SER A 53 5.63 2.83 3.30
N ARG A 54 5.66 3.99 2.64
CA ARG A 54 6.63 5.06 2.87
C ARG A 54 5.87 6.33 3.22
N VAL A 55 6.40 7.09 4.17
CA VAL A 55 5.98 8.45 4.50
C VAL A 55 7.24 9.30 4.40
N GLU A 56 7.15 10.39 3.67
CA GLU A 56 8.19 11.38 3.51
C GLU A 56 7.59 12.73 3.87
N TRP A 57 8.22 13.43 4.80
CA TRP A 57 7.80 14.78 5.18
C TRP A 57 8.59 15.76 4.34
N ASP A 58 7.90 16.73 3.77
CA ASP A 58 8.54 17.83 3.07
C ASP A 58 8.89 18.88 4.13
N GLU A 59 10.18 19.18 4.28
CA GLU A 59 10.60 20.34 5.07
C GLU A 59 10.07 21.60 4.37
N LYS A 60 9.48 22.51 5.14
CA LYS A 60 9.05 23.82 4.64
C LYS A 60 10.21 24.66 4.16
#